data_AF-A0A6A0GWQ6-F1
#
_entry.id   AF-A0A6A0GWQ6-F1
#
_cell.length_a   1.000
_cell.length_b   1.000
_cell.length_c   1.000
_cell.angle_alpha   90.00
_cell.angle_beta   90.00
_cell.angle_gamma   90.00
#
_symmetry.space_group_name_H-M   'P 1'
#
loop_
_entity.id
_entity.type
_entity.pdbx_description
1 polymer ?
#
loop_
_entity_poly.entity_id
_entity_poly.type
_entity_poly.pdbx_seq_one_letter_code
_entity_poly.pdbx_strand_id
1 'polypeptide(L)'
;MRGKENFLTFRTASKLHVEDESVQVASLKYCMGAEAEDVFRTFELGEEEAKNFEIVLERFDGYFKPKINIIRLRRIFQRRIQQPGENEETYLRSLFVASQDCEFGISARERIRDQFIAGLSDEKLAEKLEHLYLSKTKFHLGFGRGIY
;
A
#
# COMPACT_ATOMS: atom_id res chain seq x y z
N MET A 1 -7.99 0.86 -9.53
CA MET A 1 -9.22 0.01 -9.64
C MET A 1 -9.41 -0.38 -11.10
N ARG A 2 -9.83 -1.61 -11.39
CA ARG A 2 -10.07 -2.07 -12.78
C ARG A 2 -11.04 -1.17 -13.57
N GLY A 3 -12.04 -0.57 -12.89
CA GLY A 3 -12.96 0.40 -13.51
C GLY A 3 -12.27 1.68 -14.02
N LYS A 4 -11.34 2.25 -13.24
CA LYS A 4 -10.54 3.43 -13.63
C LYS A 4 -9.68 3.14 -14.86
N GLU A 5 -8.98 2.01 -14.86
CA GLU A 5 -8.11 1.59 -15.98
C GLU A 5 -8.91 1.36 -17.28
N ASN A 6 -10.06 0.70 -17.17
CA ASN A 6 -10.96 0.48 -18.30
C ASN A 6 -11.47 1.81 -18.87
N PHE A 7 -11.90 2.75 -18.02
CA PHE A 7 -12.38 4.04 -18.48
C PHE A 7 -11.26 4.87 -19.13
N LEU A 8 -10.04 4.87 -18.59
CA LEU A 8 -8.91 5.56 -19.21
C LEU A 8 -8.58 4.98 -20.59
N THR A 9 -8.65 3.66 -20.73
CA THR A 9 -8.50 2.99 -22.04
C THR A 9 -9.59 3.41 -23.00
N PHE A 10 -10.85 3.43 -22.56
CA PHE A 10 -11.97 3.94 -23.35
C PHE A 10 -11.78 5.41 -23.75
N ARG A 11 -11.34 6.27 -22.82
CA ARG A 11 -11.06 7.70 -23.05
C ARG A 11 -10.02 7.92 -24.14
N THR A 12 -8.97 7.09 -24.18
CA THR A 12 -7.97 7.15 -25.24
C THR A 12 -8.51 6.58 -26.55
N ALA A 13 -9.13 5.39 -26.52
CA ALA A 13 -9.59 4.69 -27.72
C ALA A 13 -10.71 5.44 -28.48
N SER A 14 -11.60 6.10 -27.75
CA SER A 14 -12.69 6.92 -28.31
C SER A 14 -12.25 8.35 -28.69
N LYS A 15 -10.99 8.72 -28.43
CA LYS A 15 -10.48 10.10 -28.50
C LYS A 15 -11.18 11.10 -27.57
N LEU A 16 -11.96 10.64 -26.60
CA LEU A 16 -12.59 11.50 -25.60
C LEU A 16 -11.58 12.41 -24.87
N HIS A 17 -10.31 11.99 -24.72
CA HIS A 17 -9.26 12.80 -24.11
C HIS A 17 -8.96 14.14 -24.81
N VAL A 18 -9.38 14.34 -26.08
CA VAL A 18 -9.19 15.61 -26.79
C VAL A 18 -10.42 16.52 -26.75
N GLU A 19 -11.56 16.02 -26.26
CA GLU A 19 -12.78 16.78 -26.09
C GLU A 19 -12.70 17.69 -24.86
N ASP A 20 -13.64 18.63 -24.72
CA ASP A 20 -13.72 19.50 -23.54
C ASP A 20 -13.82 18.68 -22.25
N GLU A 21 -13.11 19.09 -21.19
CA GLU A 21 -13.04 18.34 -19.92
C GLU A 21 -14.44 18.09 -19.32
N SER A 22 -15.38 19.02 -19.50
CA SER A 22 -16.78 18.87 -19.09
C SER A 22 -17.47 17.67 -19.78
N VAL A 23 -17.18 17.43 -21.06
CA VAL A 23 -17.68 16.27 -21.83
C VAL A 23 -17.04 14.98 -21.32
N GLN A 24 -15.76 15.03 -20.97
CA GLN A 24 -15.05 13.89 -20.39
C GLN A 24 -15.62 13.51 -19.02
N VAL A 25 -15.89 14.50 -18.17
CA VAL A 25 -16.54 14.31 -16.85
C VAL A 25 -17.95 13.76 -17.01
N ALA A 26 -18.75 14.31 -17.93
CA ALA A 26 -20.10 13.81 -18.20
C ALA A 26 -20.08 12.34 -18.66
N SER A 27 -19.15 12.00 -19.56
CA SER A 27 -18.96 10.63 -20.05
C SER A 27 -18.51 9.67 -18.96
N LEU A 28 -17.62 10.12 -18.06
CA LEU A 28 -17.20 9.35 -16.88
C LEU A 28 -18.39 9.01 -15.99
N LYS A 29 -19.19 10.02 -15.62
CA LYS A 29 -20.38 9.82 -14.79
C LYS A 29 -21.38 8.88 -15.46
N TYR A 30 -21.60 9.04 -16.76
CA TYR A 30 -22.46 8.15 -17.54
C TYR A 30 -21.98 6.69 -17.52
N CYS A 31 -20.68 6.44 -17.74
CA CYS A 31 -20.12 5.10 -17.69
C CYS A 31 -20.16 4.46 -16.28
N MET A 32 -20.17 5.28 -15.22
CA MET A 32 -20.23 4.81 -13.84
C MET A 32 -21.64 4.43 -13.38
N GLY A 33 -22.69 4.94 -14.05
CA GLY A 33 -24.08 4.59 -13.76
C GLY A 33 -24.82 5.62 -12.89
N ALA A 34 -26.05 5.27 -12.50
CA ALA A 34 -26.98 6.20 -11.86
C ALA A 34 -26.48 6.75 -10.52
N GLU A 35 -25.75 5.94 -9.75
CA GLU A 35 -25.22 6.30 -8.44
C GLU A 35 -24.04 7.28 -8.53
N ALA A 36 -23.44 7.46 -9.71
CA ALA A 36 -22.30 8.33 -9.90
C ALA A 36 -22.65 9.79 -9.60
N GLU A 37 -23.86 10.24 -9.94
CA GLU A 37 -24.30 11.61 -9.70
C GLU A 37 -24.52 11.88 -8.20
N ASP A 38 -25.03 10.90 -7.46
CA ASP A 38 -25.22 11.02 -6.01
C ASP A 38 -23.88 11.10 -5.29
N VAL A 39 -22.92 10.25 -5.68
CA VAL A 39 -21.55 10.30 -5.15
C VAL A 39 -20.85 11.61 -5.53
N PHE A 40 -20.99 12.07 -6.77
CA PHE A 40 -20.39 13.32 -7.24
C PHE A 40 -20.81 14.53 -6.42
N ARG A 41 -22.09 14.62 -6.04
CA ARG A 41 -22.62 15.70 -5.19
C ARG A 41 -21.98 15.74 -3.80
N THR A 42 -21.41 14.63 -3.31
CA THR A 42 -20.74 14.59 -2.01
C THR A 42 -19.32 15.17 -2.02
N PHE A 43 -18.75 15.48 -3.20
CA PHE A 43 -17.35 15.90 -3.30
C PHE A 43 -17.09 17.38 -3.00
N GLU A 44 -18.15 18.19 -2.83
CA GLU A 44 -18.07 19.63 -2.50
C GLU A 44 -17.10 20.40 -3.42
N LEU A 45 -17.08 20.08 -4.71
CA LEU A 45 -16.20 20.70 -5.71
C LEU A 45 -16.74 22.07 -6.14
N GLY A 46 -15.84 23.03 -6.34
CA GLY A 46 -16.17 24.30 -7.00
C GLY A 46 -16.52 24.11 -8.48
N GLU A 47 -17.11 25.12 -9.14
CA GLU A 47 -17.57 25.01 -10.54
C GLU A 47 -16.46 24.62 -11.53
N GLU A 48 -15.25 25.15 -11.35
CA GLU A 48 -14.11 24.84 -12.22
C GLU A 48 -13.50 23.46 -11.91
N GLU A 49 -13.43 23.08 -10.64
CA GLU A 49 -12.98 21.75 -10.22
C GLU A 49 -13.93 20.66 -10.69
N ALA A 50 -15.24 20.93 -10.68
CA ALA A 50 -16.28 20.02 -11.14
C ALA A 50 -16.22 19.74 -12.65
N LYS A 51 -15.58 20.63 -13.43
CA LYS A 51 -15.32 20.42 -14.86
C LYS A 51 -14.00 19.73 -15.11
N ASN A 52 -13.08 19.75 -14.15
CA ASN A 52 -11.75 19.20 -14.34
C ASN A 52 -11.73 17.68 -14.25
N PHE A 53 -11.35 17.04 -15.35
CA PHE A 53 -11.41 15.58 -15.45
C PHE A 53 -10.52 14.88 -14.42
N GLU A 54 -9.28 15.34 -14.26
CA GLU A 54 -8.29 14.75 -13.37
C GLU A 54 -8.72 14.84 -11.90
N ILE A 55 -9.20 16.02 -11.46
CA ILE A 55 -9.71 16.23 -10.09
C ILE A 55 -10.91 15.31 -9.83
N VAL A 56 -11.89 15.30 -10.74
CA VAL A 56 -13.09 14.48 -10.57
C VAL A 56 -12.76 12.99 -10.53
N LEU A 57 -11.86 12.53 -11.41
CA LEU A 57 -11.41 11.14 -11.43
C LEU A 57 -10.70 10.76 -10.12
N GLU A 58 -9.89 11.66 -9.55
CA GLU A 58 -9.22 11.43 -8.26
C GLU A 58 -10.23 11.32 -7.11
N ARG A 59 -11.25 12.19 -7.07
CA ARG A 59 -12.31 12.11 -6.05
C ARG A 59 -13.08 10.80 -6.11
N PHE A 60 -13.45 10.35 -7.32
CA PHE A 60 -14.09 9.05 -7.50
C PHE A 60 -13.17 7.89 -7.11
N ASP A 61 -11.90 7.91 -7.53
CA ASP A 61 -10.93 6.88 -7.16
C ASP A 61 -10.75 6.81 -5.64
N GLY A 62 -10.70 7.96 -4.96
CA GLY A 62 -10.63 8.05 -3.49
C GLY A 62 -11.89 7.57 -2.77
N TYR A 63 -13.07 7.91 -3.27
CA TYR A 63 -14.36 7.50 -2.69
C TYR A 63 -14.55 5.98 -2.76
N PHE A 64 -14.26 5.38 -3.91
CA PHE A 64 -14.42 3.95 -4.15
C PHE A 64 -13.20 3.13 -3.73
N LYS A 65 -12.09 3.77 -3.35
CA LYS A 65 -10.95 3.06 -2.76
C LYS A 65 -11.44 2.32 -1.52
N PRO A 66 -11.31 0.99 -1.46
CA PRO A 66 -11.66 0.26 -0.25
C PRO A 66 -10.94 0.90 0.93
N LYS A 67 -11.67 1.25 1.99
CA LYS A 67 -11.06 1.64 3.26
C LYS A 67 -10.40 0.40 3.85
N ILE A 68 -9.14 0.20 3.48
CA ILE A 68 -8.32 -0.86 4.04
C ILE A 68 -8.13 -0.52 5.52
N ASN A 69 -8.58 -1.43 6.40
CA ASN A 69 -8.33 -1.29 7.82
C ASN A 69 -6.85 -1.64 8.09
N ILE A 70 -5.98 -0.65 7.91
CA ILE A 70 -4.52 -0.79 8.09
C ILE A 70 -4.19 -1.33 9.48
N ILE A 71 -4.95 -0.95 10.51
CA ILE A 71 -4.75 -1.46 11.89
C ILE A 71 -4.98 -2.98 11.93
N ARG A 72 -6.04 -3.47 11.27
CA ARG A 72 -6.30 -4.91 11.17
C ARG A 72 -5.17 -5.63 10.44
N LEU A 73 -4.68 -5.09 9.34
CA LEU A 73 -3.60 -5.70 8.56
C LEU A 73 -2.29 -5.76 9.34
N ARG A 74 -1.91 -4.66 9.98
CA ARG A 74 -0.74 -4.60 10.86
C ARG A 74 -0.86 -5.60 12.01
N ARG A 75 -2.05 -5.78 12.58
CA ARG A 75 -2.31 -6.80 13.60
C ARG A 75 -2.15 -8.22 13.06
N ILE A 76 -2.58 -8.49 11.82
CA ILE A 76 -2.38 -9.80 11.17
C ILE A 76 -0.88 -10.06 10.97
N PHE A 77 -0.15 -9.07 10.43
CA PHE A 77 1.30 -9.13 10.26
C PHE A 77 2.03 -9.41 11.58
N GLN A 78 1.71 -8.65 12.64
CA GLN A 78 2.34 -8.79 13.96
C GLN A 78 2.04 -10.13 14.66
N ARG A 79 0.94 -10.78 14.29
CA ARG A 79 0.55 -12.10 14.85
C ARG A 79 1.11 -13.26 14.05
N ARG A 80 1.78 -13.01 12.93
CA ARG A 80 2.31 -14.05 12.07
C ARG A 80 3.56 -14.65 12.72
N ILE A 81 3.49 -15.95 12.98
CA ILE A 81 4.59 -16.79 13.49
C ILE A 81 4.79 -17.98 12.56
N GLN A 82 6.00 -18.50 12.41
CA GLN A 82 6.33 -19.67 11.60
C GLN A 82 5.40 -20.84 11.95
N GLN A 83 4.72 -21.40 10.94
CA GLN A 83 3.80 -22.51 11.17
C GLN A 83 4.56 -23.84 11.32
N PRO A 84 4.00 -24.85 12.02
CA PRO A 84 4.59 -26.17 12.07
C PRO A 84 4.84 -26.74 10.67
N GLY A 85 6.09 -27.11 10.37
CA GLY A 85 6.49 -27.64 9.06
C GLY A 85 6.70 -26.57 7.97
N GLU A 86 6.51 -25.29 8.27
CA GLU A 86 6.85 -24.20 7.37
C GLU A 86 8.36 -23.92 7.43
N ASN A 87 9.03 -23.90 6.27
CA ASN A 87 10.43 -23.50 6.21
C ASN A 87 10.60 -21.98 6.30
N GLU A 88 11.82 -21.53 6.59
CA GLU A 88 12.16 -20.14 6.85
C GLU A 88 11.90 -19.25 5.63
N GLU A 89 12.18 -19.73 4.41
CA GLU A 89 11.96 -18.97 3.19
C GLU A 89 10.47 -18.72 2.94
N THR A 90 9.63 -19.72 3.16
CA THR A 90 8.17 -19.64 3.01
C THR A 90 7.60 -18.70 4.05
N TYR A 91 8.06 -18.80 5.29
CA TYR A 91 7.69 -17.89 6.35
C TYR A 91 8.04 -16.44 6.01
N LEU A 92 9.28 -16.17 5.60
CA LEU A 92 9.74 -14.85 5.18
C LEU A 92 8.91 -14.30 4.00
N ARG A 93 8.65 -15.12 2.98
CA ARG A 93 7.81 -14.73 1.83
C ARG A 93 6.40 -14.36 2.27
N SER A 94 5.82 -15.10 3.22
CA SER A 94 4.49 -14.78 3.74
C SER A 94 4.45 -13.44 4.50
N LEU A 95 5.52 -13.09 5.22
CA LEU A 95 5.66 -11.78 5.87
C LEU A 95 5.78 -10.65 4.84
N PHE A 96 6.54 -10.86 3.76
CA PHE A 96 6.60 -9.90 2.66
C PHE A 96 5.21 -9.62 2.09
N VAL A 97 4.45 -10.67 1.76
CA VAL A 97 3.08 -10.53 1.25
C VAL A 97 2.19 -9.79 2.26
N ALA A 98 2.20 -10.20 3.53
CA ALA A 98 1.39 -9.57 4.58
C ALA A 98 1.74 -8.09 4.82
N SER A 99 2.98 -7.68 4.53
CA SER A 99 3.44 -6.30 4.72
C SER A 99 3.01 -5.32 3.62
N GLN A 100 2.62 -5.81 2.43
CA GLN A 100 2.36 -4.97 1.25
C GLN A 100 1.27 -3.92 1.51
N ASP A 101 0.19 -4.33 2.19
CA ASP A 101 -0.96 -3.49 2.49
C ASP A 101 -0.88 -2.81 3.87
N CYS A 102 0.23 -2.98 4.61
CA CYS A 102 0.40 -2.44 5.96
C CYS A 102 0.88 -0.97 5.99
N GLU A 103 1.18 -0.37 4.83
CA GLU A 103 1.70 1.00 4.70
C GLU A 103 2.89 1.28 5.64
N PHE A 104 3.88 0.38 5.68
CA PHE A 104 5.09 0.57 6.51
C PHE A 104 6.08 1.58 5.92
N GLY A 105 5.93 1.93 4.64
CA GLY A 105 6.81 2.88 3.95
C GLY A 105 8.28 2.45 4.00
N ILE A 106 9.16 3.41 4.30
CA ILE A 106 10.61 3.17 4.39
C ILE A 106 11.00 2.12 5.43
N SER A 107 10.16 1.92 6.46
CA SER A 107 10.42 0.99 7.57
C SER A 107 10.03 -0.46 7.29
N ALA A 108 9.55 -0.77 6.07
CA ALA A 108 9.04 -2.09 5.73
C ALA A 108 10.08 -3.19 5.94
N ARG A 109 11.35 -2.94 5.58
CA ARG A 109 12.42 -3.93 5.72
C ARG A 109 12.73 -4.23 7.18
N GLU A 110 12.82 -3.21 8.03
CA GLU A 110 13.02 -3.38 9.47
C GLU A 110 11.85 -4.14 10.10
N ARG A 111 10.61 -3.76 9.78
CA ARG A 111 9.40 -4.43 10.30
C ARG A 111 9.37 -5.91 9.94
N ILE A 112 9.67 -6.26 8.69
CA ILE A 112 9.72 -7.66 8.22
C ILE A 112 10.82 -8.43 8.93
N ARG A 113 12.02 -7.85 9.05
CA ARG A 113 13.13 -8.47 9.79
C ARG A 113 12.76 -8.73 11.24
N ASP A 114 12.24 -7.72 11.93
CA ASP A 114 11.95 -7.80 13.37
C ASP A 114 10.85 -8.84 13.62
N GLN A 115 9.81 -8.87 12.78
CA GLN A 115 8.76 -9.89 12.86
C GLN A 115 9.27 -11.29 12.50
N PHE A 116 10.15 -11.40 11.50
CA PHE A 116 10.75 -12.67 11.10
C PHE A 116 11.46 -13.30 12.30
N ILE A 117 12.38 -12.57 12.93
CA ILE A 117 13.10 -13.03 14.12
C ILE A 117 12.13 -13.39 15.24
N ALA A 118 11.19 -12.50 15.59
CA ALA A 118 10.27 -12.68 16.71
C ALA A 118 9.30 -13.86 16.53
N GLY A 119 9.04 -14.29 15.30
CA GLY A 119 8.11 -15.39 15.01
C GLY A 119 8.77 -16.67 14.51
N LEU A 120 10.10 -16.78 14.52
CA LEU A 120 10.79 -18.04 14.20
C LEU A 120 10.46 -19.12 15.23
N SER A 121 10.33 -20.37 14.78
CA SER A 121 10.11 -21.51 15.68
C SER A 121 11.42 -22.06 16.28
N ASP A 122 12.56 -21.81 15.64
CA ASP A 122 13.89 -22.17 16.15
C ASP A 122 14.47 -21.00 16.96
N GLU A 123 14.38 -21.10 18.28
CA GLU A 123 14.89 -20.09 19.22
C GLU A 123 16.40 -19.87 19.08
N LYS A 124 17.19 -20.92 18.80
CA LYS A 124 18.64 -20.79 18.64
C LYS A 124 19.00 -20.04 17.36
N LEU A 125 18.24 -20.27 16.30
CA LEU A 125 18.39 -19.50 15.06
C LEU A 125 18.01 -18.03 15.28
N ALA A 126 16.92 -17.77 16.00
CA ALA A 126 16.50 -16.41 16.34
C ALA A 126 17.60 -15.65 17.09
N GLU A 127 18.12 -16.22 18.19
CA GLU A 127 19.23 -15.65 18.97
C GLU A 127 20.47 -15.38 18.11
N LYS A 128 20.87 -16.34 17.26
CA LYS A 128 22.01 -16.18 16.37
C LYS A 128 21.83 -15.01 15.40
N LEU A 129 20.62 -14.83 14.86
CA LEU A 129 20.31 -13.73 13.95
C LEU A 129 20.31 -12.39 14.68
N GLU A 130 19.76 -12.32 15.89
CA GLU A 130 19.80 -11.12 16.74
C GLU A 130 21.24 -10.65 17.01
N HIS A 131 22.12 -11.58 17.40
CA HIS A 131 23.54 -11.29 17.61
C HIS A 131 24.23 -10.82 16.33
N LEU A 132 23.91 -11.42 15.18
CA LEU A 132 24.45 -10.98 13.89
C LEU A 132 24.04 -9.54 13.58
N TYR A 133 22.80 -9.14 13.87
CA TYR A 133 22.37 -7.76 13.68
C TYR A 133 23.09 -6.81 14.65
N LEU A 134 23.18 -7.13 15.93
CA LEU A 134 23.90 -6.30 16.90
C LEU A 134 25.36 -6.07 16.50
N SER A 135 26.04 -7.10 15.96
CA SER A 135 27.43 -6.96 15.50
C SER A 135 27.55 -6.04 14.28
N LYS A 136 26.65 -6.15 13.29
CA LYS A 136 26.64 -5.28 12.10
C LYS A 136 26.30 -3.83 12.42
N THR A 137 25.40 -3.58 13.37
CA THR A 137 25.04 -2.22 13.82
C THR A 137 26.18 -1.56 14.59
N LYS A 138 26.89 -2.32 15.43
CA LYS A 138 28.12 -1.84 16.12
C LYS A 138 29.24 -1.45 15.14
N PHE A 139 29.32 -2.12 13.98
CA PHE A 139 30.26 -1.76 12.91
C PHE A 139 29.88 -0.44 12.19
N HIS A 140 28.59 -0.13 12.06
CA HIS A 140 28.14 1.13 11.43
C HIS A 140 28.18 2.32 12.41
N LEU A 141 27.91 2.08 13.69
CA LEU A 141 28.02 3.09 14.75
C LEU A 141 29.44 3.18 15.32
N GLY A 142 30.44 2.98 14.47
CA GLY A 142 31.87 2.88 14.81
C GLY A 142 32.20 3.49 16.15
N PHE A 143 32.45 2.60 17.13
CA PHE A 143 33.21 2.91 18.32
C PHE A 143 34.37 3.81 17.92
N GLY A 144 34.27 5.09 18.27
CA GLY A 144 35.41 5.97 18.33
C GLY A 144 36.42 5.31 19.26
N ARG A 145 37.53 4.85 18.69
CA ARG A 145 38.82 4.64 19.37
C ARG A 145 39.01 5.82 20.34
N GLY A 146 39.48 5.72 21.58
CA GLY A 146 40.07 4.65 22.37
C GLY A 146 40.69 5.35 23.61
N ILE A 147 40.83 4.61 24.71
CA ILE A 147 42.02 4.58 25.60
C ILE A 147 43.04 5.73 25.39
N TYR A 148 43.03 6.77 26.22
CA TYR A 148 43.79 6.99 27.47
C TYR A 148 43.12 8.10 28.29
#